data_AF-A0A226MA58-F1
#
_entry.id   AF-A0A226MA58-F1
#
_cell.length_a   1.000
_cell.length_b   1.000
_cell.length_c   1.000
_cell.angle_alpha   90.00
_cell.angle_beta   90.00
_cell.angle_gamma   90.00
#
_symmetry.space_group_name_H-M   'P 1'
#
loop_
_entity.id
_entity.type
_entity.pdbx_description
1 polymer ?
#
loop_
_entity_poly.entity_id
_entity_poly.type
_entity_poly.pdbx_seq_one_letter_code
_entity_poly.pdbx_strand_id
1 'polypeptide(L)'
;VNNNGVISFGTGVPEFTPHPFPLRGHRPFVAPYWADVDTRLGGDVFYRETRSPQLLARVSRDIAPIIAPPDPVPEPVWVFVATWDRVPFFGAASDKVNTFQAVLATDGSTSFIILNYGDIEWTTGIANQGDPHTGLGGTPAQAGFNSGDDVHYYNIPGSRTPAVLRINRTSNVGVPGRWIFRVDEFTVTEGPPLSPAFTSGVPTTDGVVTTTTTTTVGVGTTRPEDDGTTEERAYVCEW
;
A
#
# COMPACT_ATOMS: atom_id res chain seq x y z
N VAL A 1 -5.21 -0.66 15.06
CA VAL A 1 -4.03 -0.99 14.23
C VAL A 1 -3.30 -2.11 14.91
N ASN A 2 -2.93 -3.17 14.19
CA ASN A 2 -2.13 -4.27 14.72
C ASN A 2 -0.79 -4.38 13.97
N ASN A 3 0.12 -5.22 14.48
CA ASN A 3 1.42 -5.44 13.85
C ASN A 3 1.27 -6.11 12.48
N ASN A 4 0.27 -6.99 12.34
CA ASN A 4 0.04 -7.84 11.17
C ASN A 4 -0.58 -7.11 9.97
N GLY A 5 -0.49 -5.78 9.88
CA GLY A 5 -0.94 -5.03 8.71
C GLY A 5 -2.45 -4.79 8.61
N VAL A 6 -3.16 -4.70 9.74
CA VAL A 6 -4.63 -4.50 9.79
C VAL A 6 -5.04 -3.29 10.63
N ILE A 7 -6.00 -2.52 10.10
CA ILE A 7 -6.81 -1.53 10.82
C ILE A 7 -8.22 -2.08 10.98
N SER A 8 -8.60 -2.50 12.19
CA SER A 8 -9.94 -3.01 12.50
C SER A 8 -10.82 -1.96 13.17
N PHE A 9 -12.13 -2.00 12.89
CA PHE A 9 -13.11 -1.15 13.56
C PHE A 9 -13.97 -1.96 14.54
N GLY A 10 -14.12 -1.46 15.76
CA GLY A 10 -14.83 -2.17 16.84
C GLY A 10 -14.02 -3.31 17.45
N THR A 11 -14.00 -4.48 16.79
CA THR A 11 -13.33 -5.68 17.32
C THR A 11 -11.98 -5.91 16.65
N GLY A 12 -10.95 -6.20 17.45
CA GLY A 12 -9.61 -6.52 16.94
C GLY A 12 -9.57 -7.79 16.09
N VAL A 13 -8.65 -7.82 15.12
CA VAL A 13 -8.28 -9.01 14.34
C VAL A 13 -6.93 -9.52 14.88
N PRO A 14 -6.92 -10.52 15.79
CA PRO A 14 -5.69 -11.05 16.38
C PRO A 14 -4.92 -11.99 15.45
N GLU A 15 -5.55 -12.49 14.39
CA GLU A 15 -5.00 -13.50 13.52
C GLU A 15 -3.79 -12.96 12.71
N PHE A 16 -2.71 -13.74 12.68
CA PHE A 16 -1.51 -13.45 11.87
C PHE A 16 -1.53 -14.18 10.52
N THR A 17 -2.26 -15.29 10.43
CA THR A 17 -2.55 -15.98 9.17
C THR A 17 -3.67 -15.24 8.44
N PRO A 18 -3.43 -14.71 7.23
CA PRO A 18 -4.47 -14.03 6.49
C PRO A 18 -5.53 -15.00 5.98
N HIS A 19 -6.79 -14.62 6.15
CA HIS A 19 -7.94 -15.33 5.61
C HIS A 19 -8.51 -14.58 4.38
N PRO A 20 -9.06 -15.30 3.40
CA PRO A 20 -9.65 -14.68 2.22
C PRO A 20 -10.89 -13.86 2.62
N PHE A 21 -11.16 -12.79 1.88
CA PHE A 21 -12.40 -12.05 2.02
C PHE A 21 -13.57 -12.76 1.32
N PRO A 22 -14.82 -12.61 1.81
CA PRO A 22 -15.18 -11.87 3.02
C PRO A 22 -14.79 -12.64 4.29
N LEU A 23 -14.29 -11.91 5.31
CA LEU A 23 -13.99 -12.53 6.59
C LEU A 23 -15.27 -12.65 7.41
N ARG A 24 -15.73 -13.90 7.62
CA ARG A 24 -16.90 -14.18 8.43
C ARG A 24 -16.77 -13.62 9.85
N GLY A 25 -17.92 -13.26 10.44
CA GLY A 25 -18.01 -12.81 11.83
C GLY A 25 -18.11 -11.29 11.98
N HIS A 26 -18.58 -10.60 10.94
CA HIS A 26 -18.96 -9.19 10.97
C HIS A 26 -17.84 -8.22 11.42
N ARG A 27 -16.61 -8.47 10.96
CA ARG A 27 -15.45 -7.62 11.30
C ARG A 27 -15.15 -6.65 10.17
N PRO A 28 -15.47 -5.35 10.30
CA PRO A 28 -14.99 -4.34 9.38
C PRO A 28 -13.50 -4.07 9.62
N PHE A 29 -12.69 -4.11 8.55
CA PHE A 29 -11.28 -3.75 8.62
C PHE A 29 -10.69 -3.39 7.25
N VAL A 30 -9.59 -2.65 7.31
CA VAL A 30 -8.70 -2.38 6.18
C VAL A 30 -7.41 -3.16 6.39
N ALA A 31 -6.99 -3.89 5.37
CA ALA A 31 -5.75 -4.66 5.34
C ALA A 31 -4.90 -4.17 4.18
N PRO A 32 -4.09 -3.10 4.33
CA PRO A 32 -3.10 -2.76 3.31
C PRO A 32 -2.24 -3.98 2.98
N TYR A 33 -1.77 -4.71 4.00
CA TYR A 33 -0.96 -5.91 3.79
C TYR A 33 -1.05 -6.86 5.00
N TRP A 34 -2.10 -7.69 5.05
CA TRP A 34 -2.29 -8.60 6.17
C TRP A 34 -1.41 -9.85 6.04
N ALA A 35 -0.39 -9.93 6.90
CA ALA A 35 0.54 -11.06 6.99
C ALA A 35 1.16 -11.16 8.40
N ASP A 36 1.94 -12.20 8.63
CA ASP A 36 2.60 -12.47 9.91
C ASP A 36 3.87 -11.61 10.07
N VAL A 37 3.67 -10.35 10.43
CA VAL A 37 4.71 -9.33 10.64
C VAL A 37 5.34 -9.49 12.03
N ASP A 38 6.66 -9.33 12.13
CA ASP A 38 7.37 -9.43 13.40
C ASP A 38 8.27 -8.22 13.70
N THR A 39 7.69 -7.21 14.33
CA THR A 39 8.42 -5.98 14.70
C THR A 39 9.49 -6.18 15.78
N ARG A 40 9.58 -7.37 16.40
CA ARG A 40 10.67 -7.70 17.33
C ARG A 40 12.00 -7.88 16.60
N LEU A 41 11.96 -8.16 15.30
CA LEU A 41 13.13 -8.33 14.43
C LEU A 41 13.55 -7.02 13.75
N GLY A 42 12.77 -5.95 13.88
CA GLY A 42 13.04 -4.63 13.30
C GLY A 42 11.79 -3.99 12.70
N GLY A 43 11.95 -2.76 12.22
CA GLY A 43 10.86 -1.96 11.69
C GLY A 43 9.89 -1.46 12.76
N ASP A 44 9.01 -0.56 12.36
CA ASP A 44 8.10 0.13 13.28
C ASP A 44 6.70 0.27 12.67
N VAL A 45 5.70 0.32 13.56
CA VAL A 45 4.31 0.63 13.18
C VAL A 45 3.91 1.96 13.78
N PHE A 46 3.69 2.95 12.92
CA PHE A 46 3.26 4.29 13.29
C PHE A 46 1.79 4.47 12.94
N TYR A 47 1.02 5.12 13.79
CA TYR A 47 -0.33 5.55 13.43
C TYR A 47 -0.74 6.84 14.13
N ARG A 48 -1.61 7.61 13.48
CA ARG A 48 -2.14 8.86 14.04
C ARG A 48 -3.46 9.23 13.39
N GLU A 49 -4.29 9.91 14.16
CA GLU A 49 -5.37 10.77 13.67
C GLU A 49 -4.85 12.21 13.58
N THR A 50 -5.23 12.95 12.55
CA THR A 50 -4.85 14.36 12.41
C THR A 50 -5.87 15.18 11.62
N ARG A 51 -5.85 16.49 11.87
CA ARG A 51 -6.58 17.54 11.15
C ARG A 51 -5.63 18.60 10.58
N SER A 52 -4.35 18.26 10.40
CA SER A 52 -3.34 19.17 9.83
C SER A 52 -3.77 19.66 8.44
N PRO A 53 -3.92 20.99 8.23
CA PRO A 53 -4.34 21.53 6.94
C PRO A 53 -3.48 21.08 5.76
N GLN A 54 -2.16 20.93 5.99
CA GLN A 54 -1.20 20.48 4.98
C GLN A 54 -1.50 19.03 4.56
N LEU A 55 -1.78 18.15 5.52
CA LEU A 55 -2.10 16.76 5.21
C LEU A 55 -3.47 16.63 4.54
N LEU A 56 -4.49 17.34 5.04
CA LEU A 56 -5.83 17.36 4.45
C LEU A 56 -5.78 17.81 2.98
N ALA A 57 -5.02 18.88 2.69
CA ALA A 57 -4.84 19.37 1.33
C ALA A 57 -4.09 18.37 0.42
N ARG A 58 -3.11 17.62 0.95
CA ARG A 58 -2.43 16.57 0.17
C ARG A 58 -3.37 15.41 -0.13
N VAL A 59 -4.14 14.93 0.85
CA VAL A 59 -5.13 13.86 0.66
C VAL A 59 -6.22 14.28 -0.33
N SER A 60 -6.71 15.52 -0.26
CA SER A 60 -7.67 16.05 -1.24
C SER A 60 -7.10 16.05 -2.67
N ARG A 61 -5.83 16.45 -2.86
CA ARG A 61 -5.15 16.35 -4.17
C ARG A 61 -4.97 14.91 -4.64
N ASP A 62 -4.68 13.97 -3.74
CA ASP A 62 -4.55 12.56 -4.09
C ASP A 62 -5.90 11.95 -4.53
N ILE A 63 -7.02 12.40 -3.93
CA ILE A 63 -8.39 11.95 -4.25
C ILE A 63 -8.91 12.59 -5.54
N ALA A 64 -8.58 13.85 -5.83
CA ALA A 64 -9.15 14.61 -6.96
C ALA A 64 -9.21 13.85 -8.30
N PRO A 65 -8.20 13.05 -8.72
CA PRO A 65 -8.24 12.33 -9.99
C PRO A 65 -9.31 11.24 -10.10
N ILE A 66 -9.84 10.73 -8.99
CA ILE A 66 -10.88 9.69 -8.98
C ILE A 66 -12.31 10.24 -8.91
N ILE A 67 -12.46 11.55 -8.78
CA ILE A 67 -13.76 12.21 -8.70
C ILE A 67 -14.24 12.52 -10.11
N ALA A 68 -15.38 11.96 -10.49
CA ALA A 68 -15.98 12.17 -11.79
C ALA A 68 -16.69 13.54 -11.83
N PRO A 69 -16.50 14.34 -12.89
CA PRO A 69 -17.33 15.52 -13.10
C PRO A 69 -18.83 15.14 -13.17
N PRO A 70 -19.75 15.94 -12.60
CA PRO A 70 -19.57 17.28 -12.03
C PRO A 70 -19.33 17.31 -10.51
N ASP A 71 -19.04 16.17 -9.88
CA ASP A 71 -18.94 16.10 -8.42
C ASP A 71 -17.77 16.99 -7.91
N PRO A 72 -17.98 17.74 -6.81
CA PRO A 72 -16.91 18.53 -6.23
C PRO A 72 -15.83 17.63 -5.64
N VAL A 73 -14.56 18.06 -5.73
CA VAL A 73 -13.46 17.37 -5.06
C VAL A 73 -13.70 17.46 -3.55
N PRO A 74 -13.72 16.34 -2.82
CA PRO A 74 -13.90 16.34 -1.38
C PRO A 74 -12.79 17.09 -0.65
N GLU A 75 -13.17 17.75 0.44
CA GLU A 75 -12.27 18.41 1.39
C GLU A 75 -12.31 17.65 2.72
N PRO A 76 -11.41 16.65 2.93
CA PRO A 76 -11.41 15.89 4.17
C PRO A 76 -11.21 16.81 5.37
N VAL A 77 -11.98 16.60 6.43
CA VAL A 77 -11.85 17.31 7.71
C VAL A 77 -11.05 16.52 8.74
N TRP A 78 -10.78 15.25 8.42
CA TRP A 78 -10.08 14.30 9.27
C TRP A 78 -9.35 13.27 8.42
N VAL A 79 -8.16 12.89 8.86
CA VAL A 79 -7.36 11.81 8.28
C VAL A 79 -6.76 10.95 9.39
N PHE A 80 -6.83 9.63 9.23
CA PHE A 80 -6.07 8.65 10.00
C PHE A 80 -5.03 7.98 9.11
N VAL A 81 -3.78 7.93 9.56
CA VAL A 81 -2.70 7.27 8.83
C VAL A 81 -2.11 6.17 9.69
N ALA A 82 -1.90 4.99 9.12
CA ALA A 82 -1.11 3.91 9.70
C ALA A 82 -0.04 3.46 8.70
N THR A 83 1.21 3.40 9.15
CA THR A 83 2.39 3.00 8.34
C THR A 83 3.11 1.88 9.04
N TRP A 84 3.39 0.81 8.30
CA TRP A 84 4.31 -0.25 8.69
C TRP A 84 5.60 0.03 7.92
N ASP A 85 6.63 0.54 8.61
CA ASP A 85 7.89 0.96 8.02
C ASP A 85 8.97 -0.12 8.23
N ARG A 86 9.50 -0.64 7.11
CA ARG A 86 10.56 -1.65 7.07
C ARG A 86 10.30 -2.84 8.01
N VAL A 87 9.07 -3.37 7.98
CA VAL A 87 8.69 -4.48 8.86
C VAL A 87 9.10 -5.83 8.25
N PRO A 88 9.79 -6.71 9.01
CA PRO A 88 10.13 -8.06 8.59
C PRO A 88 8.97 -9.03 8.88
N PHE A 89 9.12 -10.27 8.44
CA PHE A 89 8.16 -11.35 8.71
C PHE A 89 8.58 -12.24 9.87
N PHE A 90 7.59 -12.90 10.48
CA PHE A 90 7.83 -13.86 11.54
C PHE A 90 8.72 -15.02 11.07
N GLY A 91 9.81 -15.23 11.80
CA GLY A 91 10.80 -16.26 11.50
C GLY A 91 11.81 -15.88 10.41
N ALA A 92 11.91 -14.60 10.06
CA ALA A 92 12.89 -14.13 9.10
C ALA A 92 14.33 -14.46 9.53
N ALA A 93 15.05 -15.13 8.63
CA ALA A 93 16.49 -15.35 8.64
C ALA A 93 17.12 -14.62 7.45
N SER A 94 16.66 -13.39 7.20
CA SER A 94 17.13 -12.46 6.16
C SER A 94 16.87 -11.02 6.58
N ASP A 95 17.34 -10.08 5.76
CA ASP A 95 17.19 -8.63 5.90
C ASP A 95 15.98 -8.05 5.15
N LYS A 96 15.10 -8.92 4.63
CA LYS A 96 13.94 -8.54 3.83
C LYS A 96 12.89 -7.83 4.65
N VAL A 97 12.44 -6.68 4.14
CA VAL A 97 11.45 -5.85 4.82
C VAL A 97 10.39 -5.34 3.86
N ASN A 98 9.20 -5.05 4.38
CA ASN A 98 8.12 -4.43 3.63
C ASN A 98 7.82 -3.04 4.22
N THR A 99 7.52 -2.07 3.36
CA THR A 99 6.93 -0.79 3.78
C THR A 99 5.58 -0.57 3.09
N PHE A 100 4.54 -0.33 3.88
CA PHE A 100 3.18 -0.09 3.37
C PHE A 100 2.38 0.80 4.32
N GLN A 101 1.36 1.46 3.79
CA GLN A 101 0.58 2.46 4.50
C GLN A 101 -0.90 2.40 4.11
N ALA A 102 -1.76 2.64 5.10
CA ALA A 102 -3.17 2.91 4.89
C ALA A 102 -3.55 4.29 5.46
N VAL A 103 -4.33 5.02 4.69
CA VAL A 103 -4.82 6.36 5.01
C VAL A 103 -6.33 6.35 4.87
N LEU A 104 -7.04 6.68 5.95
CA LEU A 104 -8.48 6.81 5.99
C LEU A 104 -8.81 8.29 6.04
N ALA A 105 -9.72 8.75 5.20
CA ALA A 105 -10.08 10.16 5.13
C ALA A 105 -11.58 10.33 5.02
N THR A 106 -12.12 11.40 5.62
CA THR A 106 -13.54 11.75 5.47
C THR A 106 -13.76 13.26 5.58
N ASP A 107 -14.74 13.77 4.84
CA ASP A 107 -15.30 15.11 5.00
C ASP A 107 -16.54 15.13 5.94
N GLY A 108 -16.93 13.97 6.48
CA GLY A 108 -18.13 13.76 7.28
C GLY A 108 -19.32 13.18 6.50
N SER A 109 -19.26 13.18 5.17
CA SER A 109 -20.27 12.57 4.28
C SER A 109 -19.65 11.51 3.37
N THR A 110 -18.53 11.82 2.74
CA THR A 110 -17.77 10.91 1.88
C THR A 110 -16.57 10.35 2.64
N SER A 111 -16.22 9.09 2.36
CA SER A 111 -15.14 8.40 3.05
C SER A 111 -14.22 7.71 2.05
N PHE A 112 -12.92 7.75 2.31
CA PHE A 112 -11.89 7.22 1.41
C PHE A 112 -10.90 6.33 2.14
N ILE A 113 -10.45 5.30 1.42
CA ILE A 113 -9.26 4.51 1.76
C ILE A 113 -8.21 4.79 0.69
N ILE A 114 -7.04 5.26 1.10
CA ILE A 114 -5.83 5.30 0.27
C ILE A 114 -4.84 4.27 0.82
N LEU A 115 -4.35 3.39 -0.03
CA LEU A 115 -3.33 2.41 0.29
C LEU A 115 -2.09 2.74 -0.53
N ASN A 116 -0.94 2.88 0.14
CA ASN A 116 0.34 3.18 -0.48
C ASN A 116 1.33 2.05 -0.18
N TYR A 117 2.09 1.62 -1.19
CA TYR A 117 3.04 0.52 -1.09
C TYR A 117 4.43 0.97 -1.53
N GLY A 118 5.40 0.74 -0.66
CA GLY A 118 6.82 0.90 -0.97
C GLY A 118 7.46 -0.37 -1.47
N ASP A 119 8.68 -0.63 -1.02
CA ASP A 119 9.30 -1.92 -1.30
C ASP A 119 8.56 -3.05 -0.58
N ILE A 120 8.25 -4.10 -1.34
CA ILE A 120 7.60 -5.33 -0.86
C ILE A 120 8.50 -6.47 -1.31
N GLU A 121 9.19 -7.09 -0.35
CA GLU A 121 10.23 -8.10 -0.58
C GLU A 121 9.83 -9.51 -0.12
N TRP A 122 8.80 -9.61 0.73
CA TRP A 122 8.31 -10.87 1.29
C TRP A 122 6.79 -10.92 1.26
N THR A 123 6.22 -12.13 1.24
CA THR A 123 4.77 -12.35 1.22
C THR A 123 4.22 -13.13 2.41
N THR A 124 5.07 -13.90 3.09
CA THR A 124 4.63 -14.96 3.99
C THR A 124 5.65 -15.20 5.12
N GLY A 125 5.18 -15.29 6.37
CA GLY A 125 5.97 -15.75 7.51
C GLY A 125 6.05 -17.27 7.64
N ILE A 126 6.98 -17.78 8.45
CA ILE A 126 7.21 -19.24 8.55
C ILE A 126 6.02 -20.00 9.14
N ALA A 127 5.21 -19.37 10.00
CA ALA A 127 4.00 -19.96 10.56
C ALA A 127 2.95 -20.25 9.47
N ASN A 128 3.06 -19.56 8.34
CA ASN A 128 2.22 -19.69 7.16
C ASN A 128 2.91 -20.45 6.02
N GLN A 129 3.93 -21.27 6.34
CA GLN A 129 4.72 -22.08 5.39
C GLN A 129 5.59 -21.24 4.43
N GLY A 130 5.95 -20.02 4.82
CA GLY A 130 6.95 -19.22 4.13
C GLY A 130 8.36 -19.77 4.32
N ASP A 131 9.23 -19.56 3.34
CA ASP A 131 10.65 -19.84 3.45
C ASP A 131 11.35 -18.78 4.33
N PRO A 132 12.18 -19.18 5.31
CA PRO A 132 12.77 -18.25 6.29
C PRO A 132 13.77 -17.26 5.69
N HIS A 133 14.38 -17.53 4.53
CA HIS A 133 15.39 -16.65 3.93
C HIS A 133 14.78 -15.70 2.89
N THR A 134 13.73 -16.14 2.20
CA THR A 134 13.09 -15.36 1.14
C THR A 134 11.78 -14.71 1.56
N GLY A 135 11.09 -15.25 2.57
CA GLY A 135 9.75 -14.80 2.98
C GLY A 135 8.68 -15.09 1.92
N LEU A 136 8.95 -16.05 1.02
CA LEU A 136 8.07 -16.41 -0.10
C LEU A 136 7.50 -17.83 0.10
N GLY A 137 6.46 -18.16 -0.65
CA GLY A 137 5.76 -19.44 -0.57
C GLY A 137 4.60 -19.43 0.41
N GLY A 138 4.09 -20.60 0.77
CA GLY A 138 3.04 -20.76 1.78
C GLY A 138 1.74 -20.01 1.46
N THR A 139 1.16 -19.34 2.46
CA THR A 139 -0.04 -18.51 2.33
C THR A 139 0.32 -17.02 2.24
N PRO A 140 0.29 -16.40 1.04
CA PRO A 140 0.65 -15.00 0.84
C PRO A 140 -0.32 -14.03 1.53
N ALA A 141 0.18 -12.82 1.76
CA ALA A 141 -0.55 -11.72 2.34
C ALA A 141 -1.91 -11.42 1.67
N GLN A 142 -2.87 -10.97 2.49
CA GLN A 142 -4.17 -10.49 2.04
C GLN A 142 -4.18 -8.95 1.99
N ALA A 143 -4.47 -8.38 0.83
CA ALA A 143 -4.51 -6.93 0.61
C ALA A 143 -5.91 -6.48 0.12
N GLY A 144 -6.47 -5.46 0.78
CA GLY A 144 -7.79 -4.89 0.49
C GLY A 144 -8.56 -4.46 1.74
N PHE A 145 -9.88 -4.59 1.74
CA PHE A 145 -10.73 -4.27 2.88
C PHE A 145 -12.03 -5.08 2.90
N ASN A 146 -12.64 -5.19 4.07
CA ASN A 146 -13.87 -5.93 4.35
C ASN A 146 -14.83 -5.04 5.13
N SER A 147 -16.09 -4.91 4.68
CA SER A 147 -17.09 -4.04 5.32
C SER A 147 -17.72 -4.64 6.57
N GLY A 148 -17.50 -5.93 6.83
CA GLY A 148 -18.05 -6.60 8.03
C GLY A 148 -19.54 -6.95 7.92
N ASP A 149 -20.12 -6.95 6.73
CA ASP A 149 -21.49 -7.40 6.47
C ASP A 149 -21.54 -8.75 5.73
N ASP A 150 -20.39 -9.42 5.60
CA ASP A 150 -20.17 -10.66 4.85
C ASP A 150 -20.49 -10.56 3.33
N VAL A 151 -20.75 -9.35 2.81
CA VAL A 151 -21.17 -9.11 1.40
C VAL A 151 -20.19 -8.19 0.68
N HIS A 152 -19.83 -7.06 1.29
CA HIS A 152 -19.02 -6.03 0.64
C HIS A 152 -17.56 -6.14 1.08
N TYR A 153 -16.68 -6.32 0.11
CA TYR A 153 -15.24 -6.41 0.32
C TYR A 153 -14.50 -6.16 -1.01
N TYR A 154 -13.22 -5.83 -0.91
CA TYR A 154 -12.37 -5.69 -2.08
C TYR A 154 -11.08 -6.47 -1.90
N ASN A 155 -10.74 -7.28 -2.90
CA ASN A 155 -9.43 -7.91 -3.05
C ASN A 155 -8.60 -7.10 -4.04
N ILE A 156 -7.44 -6.60 -3.62
CA ILE A 156 -6.48 -6.04 -4.58
C ILE A 156 -5.98 -7.17 -5.49
N PRO A 157 -5.90 -6.97 -6.81
CA PRO A 157 -5.35 -7.96 -7.73
C PRO A 157 -4.00 -8.50 -7.27
N GLY A 158 -3.89 -9.83 -7.20
CA GLY A 158 -2.70 -10.53 -6.71
C GLY A 158 -2.71 -10.86 -5.21
N SER A 159 -3.63 -10.28 -4.41
CA SER A 159 -3.87 -10.65 -3.01
C SER A 159 -4.00 -12.17 -2.84
N ARG A 160 -3.42 -12.74 -1.77
CA ARG A 160 -3.34 -14.18 -1.47
C ARG A 160 -2.62 -15.03 -2.51
N THR A 161 -1.89 -14.42 -3.44
CA THR A 161 -1.05 -15.12 -4.42
C THR A 161 0.37 -14.56 -4.40
N PRO A 162 1.37 -15.26 -4.97
CA PRO A 162 2.72 -14.72 -5.10
C PRO A 162 2.79 -13.38 -5.86
N ALA A 163 1.77 -13.05 -6.66
CA ALA A 163 1.71 -11.79 -7.39
C ALA A 163 1.55 -10.55 -6.48
N VAL A 164 1.13 -10.73 -5.21
CA VAL A 164 1.05 -9.62 -4.23
C VAL A 164 2.40 -8.92 -4.01
N LEU A 165 3.51 -9.60 -4.30
CA LEU A 165 4.86 -9.00 -4.28
C LEU A 165 4.99 -7.80 -5.24
N ARG A 166 4.14 -7.71 -6.27
CA ARG A 166 4.15 -6.64 -7.28
C ARG A 166 3.16 -5.51 -6.97
N ILE A 167 2.53 -5.51 -5.80
CA ILE A 167 1.47 -4.56 -5.43
C ILE A 167 1.93 -3.10 -5.53
N ASN A 168 3.20 -2.84 -5.26
CA ASN A 168 3.86 -1.53 -5.40
C ASN A 168 4.06 -1.05 -6.85
N ARG A 169 3.79 -1.91 -7.84
CA ARG A 169 3.85 -1.57 -9.28
C ARG A 169 2.48 -1.49 -9.93
N THR A 170 1.42 -1.79 -9.17
CA THR A 170 0.03 -1.82 -9.64
C THR A 170 -0.76 -0.67 -9.01
N SER A 171 -1.85 -0.27 -9.64
CA SER A 171 -2.67 0.88 -9.21
C SER A 171 -4.04 0.86 -9.89
N ASN A 172 -5.05 1.44 -9.24
CA ASN A 172 -6.33 1.82 -9.86
C ASN A 172 -6.43 3.32 -10.21
N VAL A 173 -5.41 4.13 -9.88
CA VAL A 173 -5.39 5.59 -10.10
C VAL A 173 -4.22 6.04 -10.99
N GLY A 174 -3.50 5.10 -11.60
CA GLY A 174 -2.38 5.40 -12.50
C GLY A 174 -1.08 5.84 -11.81
N VAL A 175 -1.02 5.80 -10.48
CA VAL A 175 0.19 6.08 -9.69
C VAL A 175 0.68 4.75 -9.10
N PRO A 176 1.84 4.21 -9.54
CA PRO A 176 2.35 2.92 -9.07
C PRO A 176 2.35 2.81 -7.53
N GLY A 177 1.81 1.71 -7.02
CA GLY A 177 1.77 1.46 -5.58
C GLY A 177 0.73 2.27 -4.82
N ARG A 178 -0.09 3.08 -5.50
CA ARG A 178 -1.21 3.79 -4.89
C ARG A 178 -2.54 3.21 -5.32
N TRP A 179 -3.38 2.96 -4.34
CA TRP A 179 -4.76 2.53 -4.53
C TRP A 179 -5.70 3.44 -3.77
N ILE A 180 -6.76 3.94 -4.41
CA ILE A 180 -7.72 4.85 -3.78
C ILE A 180 -9.14 4.34 -4.00
N PHE A 181 -9.92 4.29 -2.93
CA PHE A 181 -11.30 3.82 -2.94
C PHE A 181 -12.19 4.82 -2.22
N ARG A 182 -13.30 5.20 -2.84
CA ARG A 182 -14.43 5.81 -2.14
C ARG A 182 -15.26 4.70 -1.48
N VAL A 183 -15.55 4.82 -0.18
CA VAL A 183 -16.10 3.72 0.63
C VAL A 183 -17.40 4.03 1.39
N ASP A 184 -17.91 5.26 1.33
CA ASP A 184 -19.22 5.64 1.90
C ASP A 184 -20.41 4.95 1.20
N GLU A 185 -20.29 4.63 -0.09
CA GLU A 185 -21.30 3.95 -0.90
C GLU A 185 -20.72 2.72 -1.62
N PHE A 186 -19.84 1.98 -0.95
CA PHE A 186 -19.11 0.88 -1.60
C PHE A 186 -20.01 -0.31 -1.93
N THR A 187 -20.01 -0.73 -3.19
CA THR A 187 -20.89 -1.80 -3.70
C THR A 187 -20.15 -3.01 -4.30
N VAL A 188 -18.81 -3.05 -4.31
CA VAL A 188 -18.06 -4.11 -5.03
C VAL A 188 -17.69 -5.30 -4.13
N THR A 189 -17.66 -6.49 -4.74
CA THR A 189 -17.39 -7.81 -4.12
C THR A 189 -16.23 -8.57 -4.82
N GLU A 190 -15.73 -8.18 -6.01
CA GLU A 190 -14.37 -8.45 -6.53
C GLU A 190 -14.01 -7.41 -7.63
N GLY A 191 -12.72 -7.02 -7.73
CA GLY A 191 -12.27 -5.79 -8.40
C GLY A 191 -12.15 -5.81 -9.93
N PRO A 192 -12.11 -4.62 -10.59
CA PRO A 192 -11.94 -4.53 -12.04
C PRO A 192 -10.56 -5.04 -12.49
N PRO A 193 -10.43 -5.60 -13.71
CA PRO A 193 -9.14 -5.99 -14.26
C PRO A 193 -8.22 -4.76 -14.31
N LEU A 194 -6.95 -4.97 -13.90
CA LEU A 194 -5.89 -3.97 -13.97
C LEU A 194 -5.96 -3.23 -15.31
N SER A 195 -5.91 -1.89 -15.29
CA SER A 195 -5.55 -1.17 -16.51
C SER A 195 -4.16 -1.65 -16.95
N PRO A 196 -3.96 -2.05 -18.21
CA PRO A 196 -2.66 -2.54 -18.64
C PRO A 196 -1.62 -1.44 -18.42
N ALA A 197 -0.55 -1.80 -17.71
CA ALA A 197 0.64 -0.98 -17.55
C ALA A 197 1.11 -0.53 -18.94
N PHE A 198 1.53 0.73 -19.05
CA PHE A 198 2.14 1.29 -20.25
C PHE A 198 3.16 0.31 -20.85
N THR A 199 2.81 -0.34 -21.95
CA THR A 199 3.81 -0.93 -22.84
C THR A 199 4.53 0.25 -23.47
N SER A 200 5.72 0.57 -22.96
CA SER A 200 6.65 1.43 -23.69
C SER A 200 6.89 0.75 -25.04
N GLY A 201 6.25 1.28 -26.08
CA GLY A 201 6.44 0.83 -27.45
C GLY A 201 7.90 1.08 -27.81
N VAL A 202 8.65 0.00 -28.00
CA VAL A 202 9.89 0.02 -28.77
C VAL A 202 9.48 0.23 -30.23
N PRO A 203 9.84 1.34 -30.89
CA PRO A 203 9.85 1.37 -32.33
C PRO A 203 11.15 0.68 -32.77
N THR A 204 11.01 -0.51 -33.34
CA THR A 204 12.05 -1.12 -34.16
C THR A 204 12.29 -0.23 -35.39
N THR A 205 13.46 0.37 -35.47
CA THR A 205 14.00 0.79 -36.77
C THR A 205 15.50 0.52 -36.80
N ASP A 206 15.89 -0.38 -37.69
CA ASP A 206 17.26 -0.64 -38.08
C ASP A 206 17.96 0.64 -38.58
N GLY A 207 19.20 0.86 -38.13
CA GLY A 207 20.05 1.94 -38.61
C GLY A 207 21.43 1.89 -37.98
N VAL A 208 22.40 1.42 -38.75
CA VAL A 208 23.83 1.25 -38.39
C VAL A 208 24.60 2.58 -38.55
N VAL A 209 25.73 2.69 -37.81
CA VAL A 209 26.83 3.71 -37.79
C VAL A 209 26.50 5.06 -37.11
N THR A 210 27.35 5.75 -36.32
CA THR A 210 28.80 5.74 -36.05
C THR A 210 29.11 6.34 -34.66
N THR A 211 30.17 5.85 -34.03
CA THR A 211 30.80 6.30 -32.78
C THR A 211 31.28 7.76 -32.82
N THR A 212 30.92 8.56 -31.81
CA THR A 212 31.73 9.73 -31.40
C THR A 212 31.72 9.84 -29.87
N THR A 213 32.88 9.60 -29.27
CA THR A 213 33.15 9.77 -27.84
C THR A 213 33.17 11.26 -27.48
N THR A 214 32.40 11.69 -26.49
CA THR A 214 32.64 12.98 -25.81
C THR A 214 32.53 12.75 -24.32
N THR A 215 33.69 12.93 -23.65
CA THR A 215 33.84 12.80 -22.20
C THR A 215 33.40 14.11 -21.57
N THR A 216 32.36 14.08 -20.74
CA THR A 216 32.04 15.19 -19.84
C THR A 216 32.01 14.67 -18.42
N VAL A 217 32.96 15.15 -17.62
CA VAL A 217 33.12 14.88 -16.19
C VAL A 217 31.98 15.59 -15.43
N GLY A 218 31.07 14.82 -14.84
CA GLY A 218 30.04 15.30 -13.93
C GLY A 218 30.46 15.07 -12.48
N VAL A 219 30.75 16.16 -11.76
CA VAL A 219 31.09 16.18 -10.34
C VAL A 219 29.92 15.65 -9.52
N GLY A 220 30.17 14.61 -8.72
CA GLY A 220 29.23 14.06 -7.76
C GLY A 220 28.90 15.09 -6.69
N THR A 221 27.62 15.44 -6.57
CA THR A 221 27.08 16.12 -5.39
C THR A 221 26.27 15.10 -4.61
N THR A 222 26.80 14.71 -3.45
CA THR A 222 26.08 13.92 -2.45
C THR A 222 24.89 14.73 -1.96
N ARG A 223 23.67 14.23 -2.18
CA ARG A 223 22.46 14.81 -1.59
C ARG A 223 22.51 14.59 -0.07
N PRO A 224 22.27 15.61 0.77
CA PRO A 224 22.24 15.41 2.21
C PRO A 224 21.12 14.43 2.57
N GLU A 225 21.44 13.49 3.46
CA GLU A 225 20.43 12.75 4.21
C GLU A 225 19.65 13.75 5.05
N ASP A 226 18.39 13.97 4.69
CA ASP A 226 17.46 14.81 5.43
C ASP A 226 16.96 14.01 6.65
N ASP A 227 17.34 14.45 7.85
CA ASP A 227 17.04 13.80 9.12
C ASP A 227 15.63 14.16 9.65
N GLY A 228 14.70 14.38 8.73
CA GLY A 228 13.32 14.77 8.98
C GLY A 228 12.71 14.00 10.15
N THR A 229 12.21 14.76 11.12
CA THR A 229 11.61 14.26 12.35
C THR A 229 10.55 13.17 12.08
N THR A 230 10.34 12.31 13.08
CA THR A 230 9.39 11.17 13.07
C THR A 230 7.96 11.53 12.60
N GLU A 231 7.61 12.81 12.62
CA GLU A 231 6.33 13.38 12.20
C GLU A 231 6.11 13.38 10.67
N GLU A 232 7.16 13.53 9.86
CA GLU A 232 7.06 13.53 8.40
C GLU A 232 6.95 12.12 7.80
N ARG A 233 7.59 11.13 8.43
CA ARG A 233 7.62 9.74 7.89
C ARG A 233 6.26 9.09 7.71
N ALA A 234 5.23 9.50 8.47
CA ALA A 234 3.89 8.91 8.33
C ALA A 234 3.07 9.43 7.13
N TYR A 235 3.60 10.30 6.28
CA TYR A 235 3.01 10.55 4.94
C TYR A 235 4.05 10.89 3.86
N VAL A 236 5.32 11.09 4.22
CA VAL A 236 6.44 11.45 3.31
C VAL A 236 7.18 10.20 2.83
N CYS A 237 6.45 9.26 2.25
CA CYS A 237 7.06 8.48 1.18
C CYS A 237 6.65 9.19 -0.12
N GLU A 238 7.58 9.95 -0.68
CA GLU A 238 7.52 10.29 -2.10
C GLU A 238 7.79 8.97 -2.84
N TRP A 239 6.73 8.34 -3.33
CA TRP A 239 6.78 7.14 -4.18
C TRP A 239 6.92 7.57 -5.64
#